data_AF-A0A1G2HKW6-F1
#
_entry.id   AF-A0A1G2HKW6-F1
#
_cell.length_a   1.000
_cell.length_b   1.000
_cell.length_c   1.000
_cell.angle_alpha   90.00
_cell.angle_beta   90.00
_cell.angle_gamma   90.00
#
_symmetry.space_group_name_H-M   'P 1'
#
loop_
_entity.id
_entity.type
_entity.pdbx_description
1 polymer ?
#
loop_
_entity_poly.entity_id
_entity_poly.type
_entity_poly.pdbx_seq_one_letter_code
_entity_poly.pdbx_strand_id
1 'polypeptide(L)'
;MALNKKIHWTEHSKIKMRQYGLSKSKITNLLYKPKRKELGIVPGTVALMQDNKSYSKAKTKKAPGEIWLMYKDNKNIRKIISAWRYPGISKRGDSLPIPEDIRQELLGPLNKDFRHEITKFQNENLIE
;
A
#
# COMPACT_ATOMS: atom_id res chain seq x y z
N MET A 1 -18.94 12.70 -0.13
CA MET A 1 -19.28 11.44 0.55
C MET A 1 -18.53 10.31 -0.15
N ALA A 2 -17.60 9.65 0.53
CA ALA A 2 -16.91 8.50 -0.06
C ALA A 2 -17.90 7.34 -0.16
N LEU A 3 -18.20 6.90 -1.39
CA LEU A 3 -18.96 5.68 -1.66
C LEU A 3 -18.41 4.56 -0.77
N ASN A 4 -19.26 3.91 0.04
CA ASN A 4 -18.83 2.86 0.97
C ASN A 4 -18.48 1.59 0.18
N LYS A 5 -17.32 1.61 -0.49
CA LYS A 5 -16.83 0.50 -1.31
C LYS A 5 -16.40 -0.65 -0.40
N LYS A 6 -16.78 -1.88 -0.78
CA LYS A 6 -16.38 -3.08 -0.04
C LYS A 6 -14.86 -3.23 -0.11
N ILE A 7 -14.20 -3.32 1.05
CA ILE A 7 -12.75 -3.50 1.10
C ILE A 7 -12.43 -4.97 0.90
N HIS A 8 -11.60 -5.27 -0.11
CA HIS A 8 -11.06 -6.59 -0.36
C HIS A 8 -9.56 -6.60 -0.06
N TRP A 9 -9.13 -7.49 0.83
CA TRP A 9 -7.73 -7.65 1.23
C TRP A 9 -7.10 -8.78 0.44
N THR A 10 -6.14 -8.45 -0.42
CA THR A 10 -5.34 -9.46 -1.13
C THR A 10 -4.48 -10.26 -0.15
N GLU A 11 -4.06 -11.46 -0.52
CA GLU A 11 -3.20 -12.26 0.33
C GLU A 11 -1.85 -11.56 0.56
N HIS A 12 -1.33 -10.92 -0.49
CA HIS A 12 -0.12 -10.09 -0.40
C HIS A 12 -0.24 -8.98 0.65
N SER A 13 -1.37 -8.26 0.67
CA SER A 13 -1.58 -7.20 1.67
C SER A 13 -1.58 -7.73 3.10
N LYS A 14 -2.15 -8.92 3.35
CA LYS A 14 -2.15 -9.56 4.68
C LYS A 14 -0.75 -9.95 5.10
N ILE A 15 0.04 -10.53 4.19
CA ILE A 15 1.44 -10.90 4.44
C ILE A 15 2.25 -9.67 4.84
N LYS A 16 2.15 -8.58 4.07
CA LYS A 16 2.89 -7.34 4.36
C LYS A 16 2.43 -6.65 5.64
N MET A 17 1.14 -6.67 5.92
CA MET A 17 0.63 -6.20 7.20
C MET A 17 1.24 -6.97 8.38
N ARG A 18 1.41 -8.30 8.24
CA ARG A 18 2.07 -9.12 9.26
C ARG A 18 3.56 -8.79 9.37
N GLN A 19 4.25 -8.67 8.24
CA GLN A 19 5.68 -8.34 8.16
C GLN A 19 6.01 -7.00 8.84
N TYR A 20 5.21 -5.96 8.60
CA TYR A 20 5.46 -4.61 9.15
C TYR A 20 4.66 -4.28 10.42
N GLY A 21 3.98 -5.27 11.02
CA GLY A 21 3.16 -5.06 12.23
C GLY A 21 2.12 -3.96 12.04
N LEU A 22 1.35 -4.03 10.95
CA LEU A 22 0.28 -3.10 10.61
C LEU A 22 -1.07 -3.75 10.91
N SER A 23 -1.83 -3.15 11.84
CA SER A 23 -3.17 -3.62 12.15
C SER A 23 -4.17 -3.22 11.06
N LYS A 24 -5.22 -4.02 10.90
CA LYS A 24 -6.34 -3.71 10.00
C LYS A 24 -6.97 -2.35 10.30
N SER A 25 -7.16 -2.03 11.59
CA SER A 25 -7.69 -0.74 12.03
C SER A 25 -6.83 0.44 11.58
N LYS A 26 -5.50 0.30 11.63
CA LYS A 26 -4.55 1.33 11.21
C LYS A 26 -4.61 1.58 9.71
N ILE A 27 -4.70 0.52 8.91
CA ILE A 27 -4.86 0.63 7.46
C ILE A 27 -6.23 1.19 7.09
N THR A 28 -7.30 0.77 7.78
CA THR A 28 -8.64 1.33 7.60
C THR A 28 -8.67 2.82 7.91
N ASN A 29 -8.01 3.27 8.99
CA ASN A 29 -7.92 4.69 9.30
C ASN A 29 -7.16 5.47 8.20
N LEU A 30 -6.06 4.90 7.70
CA LEU A 30 -5.31 5.46 6.57
C LEU A 30 -6.16 5.60 5.30
N LEU A 31 -7.09 4.69 5.04
CA LEU A 31 -8.04 4.79 3.93
C LEU A 31 -9.01 5.96 4.08
N TYR A 32 -9.46 6.25 5.31
CA TYR A 32 -10.42 7.31 5.59
C TYR A 32 -9.77 8.69 5.70
N LYS A 33 -8.60 8.77 6.32
CA LYS A 33 -7.90 10.02 6.62
C LYS A 33 -6.42 9.94 6.21
N PRO A 34 -6.13 9.80 4.90
CA PRO A 34 -4.76 9.84 4.44
C PRO A 34 -4.19 11.26 4.58
N LYS A 35 -2.91 11.36 4.95
CA LYS A 35 -2.20 12.64 4.96
C LYS A 35 -1.82 13.06 3.55
N ARG A 36 -1.55 12.08 2.68
CA ARG A 36 -1.20 12.29 1.28
C ARG A 36 -1.75 11.16 0.42
N LYS A 37 -2.11 11.50 -0.82
CA LYS A 37 -2.58 10.59 -1.87
C LYS A 37 -1.74 10.83 -3.12
N GLU A 38 -1.16 9.77 -3.66
CA GLU A 38 -0.28 9.80 -4.83
C GLU A 38 -0.65 8.67 -5.80
N LEU A 39 -0.14 8.74 -7.03
CA LEU A 39 -0.23 7.65 -7.99
C LEU A 39 0.63 6.49 -7.51
N GLY A 40 0.10 5.28 -7.55
CA GLY A 40 0.88 4.07 -7.24
C GLY A 40 1.89 3.76 -8.34
N ILE A 41 2.90 2.92 -8.02
CA ILE A 41 3.88 2.45 -9.00
C ILE A 41 3.20 1.62 -10.10
N VAL A 42 2.24 0.79 -9.72
CA VAL A 42 1.49 -0.03 -10.68
C VAL A 42 0.46 0.86 -11.38
N PRO A 43 0.39 0.86 -12.72
CA PRO A 43 -0.59 1.66 -13.45
C PRO A 43 -2.03 1.43 -12.97
N GLY A 44 -2.77 2.52 -12.78
CA GLY A 44 -4.16 2.47 -12.29
C GLY A 44 -4.31 2.18 -10.80
N THR A 45 -3.23 2.25 -10.02
CA THR A 45 -3.28 2.12 -8.55
C THR A 45 -3.04 3.46 -7.85
N VAL A 46 -3.46 3.55 -6.60
CA VAL A 46 -3.33 4.73 -5.76
C VAL A 46 -2.53 4.36 -4.52
N ALA A 47 -1.53 5.18 -4.18
CA ALA A 47 -0.78 5.08 -2.95
C ALA A 47 -1.27 6.15 -1.95
N LEU A 48 -1.56 5.73 -0.72
CA LEU A 48 -1.85 6.62 0.40
C LEU A 48 -0.68 6.60 1.37
N MET A 49 -0.36 7.76 1.92
CA MET A 49 0.64 7.91 2.97
C MET A 49 0.02 8.56 4.20
N GLN A 50 0.47 8.11 5.36
CA GLN A 50 0.28 8.80 6.63
C GLN A 50 1.55 8.76 7.47
N ASP A 51 1.75 9.80 8.27
CA ASP A 51 2.84 9.86 9.23
C ASP A 51 2.64 8.87 10.37
N ASN A 52 3.74 8.28 10.79
CA ASN A 52 3.79 7.33 11.87
C ASN A 52 4.93 7.71 12.79
N LYS A 53 4.57 8.40 13.88
CA LYS A 53 5.50 8.89 14.90
C LYS A 53 6.14 7.77 15.73
N SER A 54 5.87 6.50 15.43
CA SER A 54 6.38 5.34 16.19
C SER A 54 7.23 4.41 15.32
N TYR A 55 8.23 4.95 14.61
CA TYR A 55 9.18 4.12 13.85
C TYR A 55 10.34 3.59 14.72
N SER A 56 10.62 4.23 15.86
CA SER A 56 11.73 3.84 16.73
C SER A 56 11.35 2.78 17.77
N LYS A 57 12.21 1.75 17.89
CA LYS A 57 12.19 0.75 18.97
C LYS A 57 12.81 1.29 20.27
N ALA A 58 13.54 2.41 20.20
CA ALA A 58 14.18 3.05 21.34
C ALA A 58 13.21 4.00 22.07
N LYS A 59 13.15 3.88 23.40
CA LYS A 59 12.25 4.67 24.28
C LYS A 59 12.47 6.19 24.18
N THR A 60 13.64 6.63 23.71
CA THR A 60 14.14 8.01 23.89
C THR A 60 14.14 8.89 22.65
N LYS A 61 14.10 8.35 21.43
CA LYS A 61 14.00 9.15 20.18
C LYS A 61 13.06 8.47 19.18
N LYS A 62 11.85 9.00 19.05
CA LYS A 62 10.86 8.56 18.05
C LYS A 62 11.27 9.10 16.67
N ALA A 63 11.96 8.27 15.88
CA ALA A 63 12.22 8.60 14.49
C ALA A 63 10.89 8.75 13.73
N PRO A 64 10.75 9.76 12.86
CA PRO A 64 9.60 9.85 11.98
C PRO A 64 9.62 8.67 11.02
N GLY A 65 8.51 7.96 10.93
CA GLY A 65 8.28 7.01 9.84
C GLY A 65 6.98 7.33 9.14
N GLU A 66 6.76 6.62 8.05
CA GLU A 66 5.54 6.71 7.26
C GLU A 66 4.91 5.32 7.14
N ILE A 67 3.60 5.30 6.98
CA ILE A 67 2.86 4.11 6.56
C ILE A 67 2.33 4.41 5.18
N TRP A 68 2.56 3.46 4.30
CA TRP A 68 2.12 3.50 2.93
C TRP A 68 1.13 2.38 2.67
N LEU A 69 0.14 2.67 1.84
CA LEU A 69 -0.90 1.74 1.43
C LEU A 69 -1.17 1.92 -0.04
N MET A 70 -1.03 0.85 -0.81
CA MET A 70 -1.39 0.83 -2.21
C MET A 70 -2.68 0.06 -2.42
N TYR A 71 -3.63 0.67 -3.13
CA TYR A 71 -4.89 0.04 -3.48
C TYR A 71 -5.29 0.34 -4.93
N LYS A 72 -6.19 -0.48 -5.46
CA LYS A 72 -6.89 -0.22 -6.70
C LYS A 72 -8.38 -0.17 -6.44
N ASP A 73 -9.02 0.84 -6.99
CA ASP A 73 -10.48 0.94 -6.98
C ASP A 73 -11.04 0.23 -8.22
N ASN A 74 -12.04 -0.60 -8.00
CA ASN A 74 -12.97 -1.07 -9.03
C ASN A 74 -14.36 -0.45 -8.73
N LYS A 75 -15.37 -0.70 -9.58
CA LYS A 75 -16.74 -0.15 -9.51
C LYS A 75 -17.26 -0.14 -8.06
N ASN A 76 -17.31 -1.30 -7.41
CA ASN A 76 -17.88 -1.46 -6.04
C ASN A 76 -16.86 -1.90 -4.97
N ILE A 77 -15.65 -2.25 -5.37
CA ILE A 77 -14.66 -2.89 -4.49
C ILE A 77 -13.39 -2.06 -4.45
N ARG A 78 -12.88 -1.80 -3.24
CA ARG A 78 -11.55 -1.27 -3.02
C ARG A 78 -10.61 -2.42 -2.68
N LYS A 79 -9.73 -2.78 -3.60
CA LYS A 79 -8.79 -3.88 -3.45
C LYS A 79 -7.46 -3.36 -2.91
N ILE A 80 -7.10 -3.80 -1.72
CA ILE A 80 -5.84 -3.45 -1.07
C ILE A 80 -4.75 -4.36 -1.62
N ILE A 81 -3.73 -3.77 -2.25
CA ILE A 81 -2.65 -4.52 -2.90
C ILE A 81 -1.52 -4.74 -1.91
N SER A 82 -0.94 -3.69 -1.35
CA SER A 82 0.19 -3.79 -0.44
C SER A 82 0.20 -2.68 0.61
N ALA A 83 0.87 -2.92 1.74
CA ALA A 83 1.03 -1.94 2.80
C ALA A 83 2.40 -2.10 3.48
N TRP A 84 3.15 -1.01 3.63
CA TRP A 84 4.50 -1.05 4.18
C TRP A 84 4.79 0.15 5.08
N ARG A 85 5.88 0.04 5.86
CA ARG A 85 6.43 1.14 6.63
C ARG A 85 7.69 1.66 5.96
N TYR A 86 7.89 2.97 6.01
CA TYR A 86 9.10 3.61 5.52
C TYR A 86 9.86 4.33 6.66
N PRO A 87 11.17 4.04 6.87
CA PRO A 87 12.05 4.67 7.87
C PRO A 87 12.40 6.13 7.56
N GLY A 88 11.43 7.01 7.35
CA GLY A 88 11.75 8.41 7.11
C GLY A 88 10.58 9.26 6.67
N ILE A 89 10.91 10.46 6.22
CA ILE A 89 9.98 11.41 5.62
C ILE A 89 10.27 11.44 4.13
N SER A 90 9.26 11.15 3.32
CA SER A 90 9.41 11.16 1.87
C SER A 90 9.07 12.52 1.27
N LYS A 91 9.85 12.90 0.26
CA LYS A 91 9.64 14.14 -0.48
C LYS A 91 8.32 14.04 -1.25
N ARG A 92 7.58 15.15 -1.31
CA ARG A 92 6.31 15.21 -2.07
C ARG A 92 6.63 15.32 -3.56
N GLY A 93 5.98 14.49 -4.38
CA GLY A 93 6.12 14.52 -5.84
C GLY A 93 7.41 13.88 -6.37
N ASP A 94 8.27 13.37 -5.50
CA ASP A 94 9.38 12.50 -5.88
C ASP A 94 8.90 11.03 -5.88
N SER A 95 9.61 10.16 -6.59
CA SER A 95 9.24 8.75 -6.78
C SER A 95 8.91 8.07 -5.44
N LEU A 96 7.83 7.28 -5.41
CA LEU A 96 7.31 6.64 -4.19
C LEU A 96 8.44 5.94 -3.41
N PRO A 97 8.62 6.25 -2.10
CA PRO A 97 9.66 5.65 -1.26
C PRO A 97 9.32 4.18 -0.97
N ILE A 98 9.80 3.30 -1.83
CA ILE A 98 9.46 1.88 -1.78
C ILE A 98 10.68 1.08 -1.36
N PRO A 99 10.60 0.34 -0.25
CA PRO A 99 11.64 -0.59 0.15
C PRO A 99 11.98 -1.59 -0.97
N GLU A 100 13.25 -2.01 -1.04
CA GLU A 100 13.73 -2.92 -2.09
C GLU A 100 12.90 -4.21 -2.17
N ASP A 101 12.51 -4.77 -1.02
CA ASP A 101 11.70 -6.00 -0.97
C ASP A 101 10.33 -5.81 -1.62
N ILE A 102 9.67 -4.67 -1.37
CA ILE A 102 8.41 -4.33 -2.03
C ILE A 102 8.64 -4.07 -3.52
N ARG A 103 9.73 -3.40 -3.89
CA ARG A 103 10.04 -3.13 -5.30
C ARG A 103 10.24 -4.42 -6.09
N GLN A 104 10.97 -5.38 -5.53
CA GLN A 104 11.21 -6.69 -6.14
C GLN A 104 9.93 -7.51 -6.27
N GLU A 105 8.98 -7.39 -5.34
CA GLU A 105 7.70 -8.09 -5.47
C GLU A 105 6.78 -7.44 -6.51
N LEU A 106 6.76 -6.11 -6.57
CA LEU A 106 5.91 -5.37 -7.49
C LEU A 106 6.43 -5.43 -8.95
N LEU A 107 7.75 -5.43 -9.15
CA LEU A 107 8.38 -5.36 -10.47
C LEU A 107 9.13 -6.64 -10.86
N GLY A 108 9.69 -7.37 -9.89
CA GLY A 108 10.60 -8.48 -10.12
C GLY A 108 9.92 -9.80 -10.53
N PRO A 109 10.56 -10.62 -11.39
CA PRO A 109 9.97 -11.78 -12.06
C PRO A 109 9.59 -12.96 -11.14
N LEU A 110 9.82 -12.86 -9.84
CA LEU A 110 9.97 -14.03 -8.97
C LEU A 110 8.72 -14.48 -8.22
N ASN A 111 7.67 -13.66 -8.15
CA ASN A 111 6.47 -14.06 -7.43
C ASN A 111 5.33 -14.42 -8.40
N LYS A 112 5.26 -15.70 -8.79
CA LYS A 112 4.23 -16.21 -9.72
C LYS A 112 2.82 -15.95 -9.19
N ASP A 113 2.60 -15.98 -7.88
CA ASP A 113 1.28 -15.78 -7.27
C ASP A 113 0.86 -14.32 -7.34
N PHE A 114 1.80 -13.40 -7.05
CA PHE A 114 1.54 -11.96 -7.15
C PHE A 114 1.40 -11.51 -8.61
N ARG A 115 2.25 -12.00 -9.53
CA ARG A 115 2.15 -11.71 -10.96
C ARG A 115 0.85 -12.26 -11.53
N HIS A 116 0.40 -13.46 -11.16
CA HIS A 116 -0.93 -13.93 -11.58
C HIS A 116 -2.05 -13.05 -11.03
N GLU A 117 -1.96 -12.57 -9.79
CA GLU A 117 -2.93 -11.60 -9.25
C GLU A 117 -2.92 -10.30 -10.07
N ILE A 118 -1.76 -9.68 -10.27
CA ILE A 118 -1.60 -8.42 -11.01
C ILE A 118 -1.97 -8.56 -12.49
N THR A 119 -1.55 -9.63 -13.17
CA THR A 119 -1.86 -9.91 -14.57
C THR A 119 -3.35 -10.23 -14.75
N LYS A 120 -3.97 -10.99 -13.84
CA LYS A 120 -5.43 -11.16 -13.80
C LYS A 120 -6.11 -9.81 -13.60
N PHE A 121 -5.56 -8.92 -12.78
CA PHE A 121 -6.06 -7.54 -12.60
C PHE A 121 -5.84 -6.62 -13.80
N GLN A 122 -4.88 -6.89 -14.68
CA GLN A 122 -4.72 -6.13 -15.93
C GLN A 122 -5.68 -6.65 -17.01
N ASN A 123 -5.82 -7.98 -17.12
CA ASN A 123 -6.72 -8.62 -18.09
C ASN A 123 -8.20 -8.42 -17.76
N GLU A 124 -8.63 -8.41 -16.48
CA GLU A 124 -10.01 -8.04 -16.11
C GLU A 124 -10.38 -6.59 -16.44
N ASN A 125 -9.41 -5.72 -16.81
CA ASN A 125 -9.66 -4.35 -17.27
C ASN A 125 -9.48 -4.18 -18.79
N LEU A 126 -9.24 -5.26 -19.55
CA LEU A 126 -9.11 -5.28 -21.01
C LEU A 126 -10.32 -5.93 -21.72
N ILE A 127 -11.34 -6.35 -20.96
CA ILE A 127 -12.59 -6.94 -21.47
C ILE A 127 -13.77 -5.96 -21.31
N GLU A 128 -13.49 -4.66 -21.10
CA GLU A 128 -14.45 -3.57 -21.30
C GLU A 128 -13.96 -2.65 -22.41
#